data_AF-A0A7Y0XF50-F1
#
_entry.id   AF-A0A7Y0XF50-F1
#
_cell.length_a   1.000
_cell.length_b   1.000
_cell.length_c   1.000
_cell.angle_alpha   90.00
_cell.angle_beta   90.00
_cell.angle_gamma   90.00
#
_symmetry.space_group_name_H-M   'P 1'
#
loop_
_entity.id
_entity.type
_entity.pdbx_description
1 polymer ?
#
loop_
_entity_poly.entity_id
_entity_poly.type
_entity_poly.pdbx_seq_one_letter_code
_entity_poly.pdbx_strand_id
1 'polypeptide(L)'
;SHTERTDNENLSFEVTAEYALNEHTLGATYYYNENEDKNANSTVDSHGISLAGMFAVAPKTTLYSGYELVMSSSDVAGTVDADDSRFYAGVEYKFSKWARVFAEAGYTFEGTDFDNKDTDDATNFGVGAR
;
A
#
# COMPACT_ATOMS: atom_id res chain seq x y z
N SER A 1 -1.87 -38.61 3.35
CA SER A 1 -1.64 -37.24 2.85
C SER A 1 -0.78 -36.53 3.87
N HIS A 2 0.38 -36.03 3.45
CA HIS A 2 1.23 -35.19 4.30
C HIS A 2 0.71 -33.76 4.14
N THR A 3 0.08 -33.22 5.17
CA THR A 3 -0.26 -31.79 5.23
C THR A 3 0.93 -31.13 5.90
N GLU A 4 1.73 -30.39 5.13
CA GLU A 4 2.73 -29.49 5.69
C GLU A 4 1.96 -28.46 6.55
N ARG A 5 2.17 -28.50 7.86
CA ARG A 5 1.71 -27.45 8.75
C ARG A 5 2.63 -26.26 8.51
N THR A 6 2.14 -25.22 7.86
CA THR A 6 2.82 -23.92 7.87
C THR A 6 2.64 -23.33 9.26
N ASP A 7 3.72 -23.27 10.04
CA ASP A 7 3.73 -22.73 11.40
C ASP A 7 4.26 -21.30 11.33
N ASN A 8 3.34 -20.37 11.01
CA ASN A 8 3.66 -18.96 10.78
C ASN A 8 3.07 -18.10 11.89
N GLU A 9 3.86 -17.14 12.37
CA GLU A 9 3.43 -16.10 13.30
C GLU A 9 3.51 -14.74 12.64
N ASN A 10 2.56 -13.87 12.97
CA ASN A 10 2.48 -12.53 12.41
C ASN A 10 2.18 -11.52 13.54
N LEU A 11 3.07 -10.55 13.69
CA LEU A 11 2.88 -9.39 14.55
C LEU A 11 2.73 -8.14 13.69
N SER A 12 1.71 -7.33 13.97
CA SER A 12 1.49 -6.09 13.24
C SER A 12 1.00 -4.97 14.17
N PHE A 13 1.43 -3.75 13.90
CA PHE A 13 0.80 -2.56 14.48
C PHE A 13 0.78 -1.41 13.48
N GLU A 14 -0.16 -0.48 13.67
CA GLU A 14 -0.26 0.72 12.87
C GLU A 14 -0.59 1.94 13.73
N VAL A 15 -0.24 3.11 13.22
CA VAL A 15 -0.67 4.40 13.74
C VAL A 15 -1.05 5.30 12.58
N THR A 16 -2.24 5.90 12.67
CA THR A 16 -2.81 6.74 11.63
C THR A 16 -3.17 8.11 12.19
N ALA A 17 -2.79 9.15 11.48
CA ALA A 17 -3.20 10.52 11.74
C ALA A 17 -3.99 11.05 10.55
N GLU A 18 -5.19 11.56 10.81
CA GLU A 18 -6.06 12.15 9.81
C GLU A 18 -6.42 13.59 10.19
N TYR A 19 -6.43 14.46 9.19
CA TYR A 19 -6.86 15.84 9.31
C TYR A 19 -7.96 16.16 8.31
N ALA A 20 -9.17 16.37 8.81
CA ALA A 20 -10.33 16.72 8.01
C ALA A 20 -10.53 18.24 7.96
N LEU A 21 -10.63 18.77 6.74
CA LEU A 21 -10.91 20.17 6.41
C LEU A 21 -12.18 20.22 5.55
N ASN A 22 -13.35 20.20 6.18
CA ASN A 22 -14.65 20.12 5.48
C ASN A 22 -14.74 18.89 4.55
N GLU A 23 -14.76 19.11 3.24
CA GLU A 23 -14.84 18.08 2.20
C GLU A 23 -13.45 17.58 1.76
N HIS A 24 -12.39 18.05 2.42
CA HIS A 24 -11.01 17.65 2.18
C HIS A 24 -10.47 16.84 3.36
N THR A 25 -9.62 15.86 3.08
CA THR A 25 -8.95 15.05 4.11
C THR A 25 -7.49 14.85 3.72
N LEU A 26 -6.60 14.91 4.70
CA LEU A 26 -5.22 14.45 4.60
C LEU A 26 -5.02 13.33 5.63
N GLY A 27 -4.30 12.29 5.24
CA GLY A 27 -4.02 11.13 6.09
C GLY A 27 -2.57 10.72 5.96
N ALA A 28 -2.00 10.27 7.07
CA ALA A 28 -0.70 9.62 7.12
C ALA A 28 -0.81 8.38 8.01
N THR A 29 -0.29 7.25 7.53
CA THR A 29 -0.20 6.01 8.31
C THR A 29 1.23 5.53 8.32
N TYR A 30 1.69 5.12 9.49
CA TYR A 30 2.86 4.25 9.61
C TYR A 30 2.37 2.89 10.08
N TYR A 31 2.88 1.83 9.47
CA TYR A 31 2.62 0.46 9.90
C TYR A 31 3.91 -0.34 9.97
N TYR A 32 3.91 -1.32 10.86
CA TYR A 32 4.97 -2.31 11.00
C TYR A 32 4.36 -3.70 10.94
N ASN A 33 5.10 -4.61 10.33
CA ASN A 33 4.73 -6.02 10.23
C ASN A 33 5.97 -6.91 10.38
N GLU A 34 5.85 -7.97 11.17
CA GLU A 34 6.83 -9.05 11.31
C GLU A 34 6.14 -10.35 10.93
N ASN A 35 6.71 -11.10 9.98
CA ASN A 35 6.26 -12.45 9.64
C ASN A 35 7.37 -13.45 9.94
N GLU A 36 7.11 -14.39 10.84
CA GLU A 36 8.01 -15.49 11.18
C GLU A 36 7.49 -16.78 10.55
N ASP A 37 8.34 -17.48 9.79
CA ASP A 37 8.12 -18.86 9.36
C ASP A 37 9.01 -19.79 10.21
N LYS A 38 8.39 -20.53 11.13
CA LYS A 38 9.11 -21.42 12.05
C LYS A 38 9.64 -22.68 11.39
N ASN A 39 9.10 -23.06 10.24
CA ASN A 39 9.61 -24.20 9.48
C ASN A 39 10.85 -23.81 8.67
N ALA A 40 10.83 -22.64 8.04
CA ALA A 40 11.95 -22.10 7.28
C ALA A 40 13.02 -21.46 8.18
N ASN A 41 12.71 -21.21 9.46
CA ASN A 41 13.53 -20.47 10.42
C ASN A 41 13.95 -19.12 9.83
N SER A 42 12.94 -18.36 9.38
CA SER A 42 13.12 -17.08 8.73
C SER A 42 12.10 -16.06 9.23
N THR A 43 12.55 -14.83 9.35
CA THR A 43 11.76 -13.66 9.75
C THR A 43 11.86 -12.59 8.68
N VAL A 44 10.75 -11.93 8.39
CA VAL A 44 10.70 -10.74 7.54
C VAL A 44 10.05 -9.60 8.32
N ASP A 45 10.82 -8.55 8.57
CA ASP A 45 10.36 -7.28 9.12
C ASP A 45 9.99 -6.32 8.00
N SER A 46 8.93 -5.54 8.17
CA SER A 46 8.48 -4.56 7.18
C SER A 46 8.01 -3.27 7.86
N HIS A 47 8.47 -2.15 7.33
CA HIS A 47 8.09 -0.81 7.73
C HIS A 47 7.39 -0.11 6.56
N GLY A 48 6.16 0.33 6.77
CA GLY A 48 5.36 0.99 5.77
C GLY A 48 4.99 2.41 6.17
N ILE A 49 5.04 3.33 5.22
CA ILE A 49 4.51 4.68 5.34
C ILE A 49 3.56 4.94 4.18
N SER A 50 2.36 5.43 4.48
CA SER A 50 1.44 5.94 3.48
C SER A 50 1.07 7.40 3.77
N LEU A 51 0.96 8.18 2.71
CA LEU A 51 0.45 9.55 2.72
C LEU A 51 -0.67 9.64 1.69
N ALA A 52 -1.83 10.12 2.08
CA ALA A 52 -2.99 10.21 1.19
C ALA A 52 -3.76 11.50 1.41
N GLY A 53 -4.45 11.94 0.36
CA GLY A 53 -5.30 13.11 0.40
C GLY A 53 -6.52 12.99 -0.50
N MET A 54 -7.62 13.61 -0.08
CA MET A 54 -8.84 13.78 -0.86
C MET A 54 -9.22 15.25 -0.88
N PHE A 55 -9.56 15.78 -2.05
CA PHE A 55 -9.97 17.18 -2.21
C PHE A 55 -11.21 17.30 -3.09
N ALA A 56 -12.26 17.91 -2.56
CA ALA A 56 -13.39 18.35 -3.38
C ALA A 56 -12.96 19.51 -4.30
N VAL A 57 -13.02 19.29 -5.61
CA VAL A 57 -12.61 20.29 -6.61
C VAL A 57 -13.78 20.95 -7.32
N ALA A 58 -14.95 20.31 -7.30
CA ALA A 58 -16.20 20.82 -7.83
C ALA A 58 -17.37 20.11 -7.13
N PRO A 59 -18.63 20.61 -7.25
CA PRO A 59 -19.77 19.90 -6.73
C PRO A 59 -19.81 18.47 -7.25
N LYS A 60 -19.84 17.49 -6.34
CA LYS A 60 -19.83 16.05 -6.61
C LYS A 60 -18.53 15.48 -7.18
N THR A 61 -17.48 16.28 -7.35
CA THR A 61 -16.19 15.84 -7.89
C THR A 61 -15.11 15.92 -6.82
N THR A 62 -14.50 14.79 -6.51
CA THR A 62 -13.40 14.68 -5.56
C THR A 62 -12.17 14.12 -6.28
N LEU A 63 -11.05 14.81 -6.19
CA LEU A 63 -9.75 14.25 -6.53
C LEU A 63 -9.16 13.56 -5.30
N TYR A 64 -8.41 12.50 -5.52
CA TYR A 64 -7.65 11.85 -4.47
C TYR A 64 -6.31 11.38 -5.00
N SER A 65 -5.33 11.30 -4.12
CA SER A 65 -4.01 10.77 -4.45
C SER A 65 -3.31 10.27 -3.20
N GLY A 66 -2.36 9.37 -3.39
CA GLY A 66 -1.50 8.92 -2.30
C GLY A 66 -0.18 8.36 -2.77
N TYR A 67 0.73 8.21 -1.82
CA TYR A 67 2.02 7.59 -1.98
C TYR A 67 2.23 6.60 -0.84
N GLU A 68 2.77 5.42 -1.17
CA GLU A 68 3.09 4.37 -0.21
C GLU A 68 4.54 3.94 -0.43
N LEU A 69 5.28 3.73 0.65
CA LEU A 69 6.61 3.15 0.68
C LEU A 69 6.62 2.01 1.70
N VAL A 70 7.18 0.88 1.30
CA VAL A 70 7.41 -0.28 2.15
C VAL A 70 8.90 -0.63 2.05
N MET A 71 9.53 -0.81 3.20
CA MET A 71 10.91 -1.28 3.31
C MET A 71 10.89 -2.54 4.15
N SER A 72 11.55 -3.59 3.69
CA SER A 72 11.53 -4.89 4.32
C SER A 72 12.93 -5.47 4.45
N SER A 73 13.18 -6.18 5.54
CA SER A 73 14.46 -6.86 5.81
C SER A 73 14.21 -8.30 6.21
N SER A 74 15.10 -9.21 5.79
CA SER A 74 15.04 -10.62 6.18
C SER A 74 16.29 -11.03 6.96
N ASP A 75 16.12 -11.94 7.92
CA ASP A 75 17.22 -12.55 8.69
C ASP A 75 17.92 -13.72 7.96
N VAL A 76 17.42 -14.10 6.78
CA VAL A 76 17.98 -15.19 5.97
C VAL A 76 19.35 -14.76 5.41
N ALA A 77 20.36 -15.59 5.64
CA ALA A 77 21.71 -15.28 5.17
C ALA A 77 21.78 -15.18 3.64
N GLY A 78 22.30 -14.05 3.14
CA GLY A 78 22.50 -13.79 1.72
C GLY A 78 21.38 -12.99 1.05
N THR A 79 20.31 -12.63 1.78
CA THR A 79 19.32 -11.66 1.29
C THR A 79 19.82 -10.23 1.47
N VAL A 80 19.28 -9.32 0.66
CA VAL A 80 19.40 -7.87 0.84
C VAL A 80 18.09 -7.27 1.30
N ASP A 81 18.09 -6.02 1.76
CA ASP A 81 16.84 -5.33 2.08
C ASP A 81 16.02 -5.10 0.80
N ALA A 82 14.71 -5.28 0.91
CA ALA A 82 13.75 -5.11 -0.16
C ALA A 82 12.96 -3.81 0.02
N ASP A 83 12.51 -3.20 -1.08
CA ASP A 83 11.69 -2.02 -1.06
C ASP A 83 10.66 -2.00 -2.19
N ASP A 84 9.46 -1.48 -1.89
CA ASP A 84 8.39 -1.25 -2.86
C ASP A 84 7.78 0.12 -2.60
N SER A 85 7.55 0.89 -3.66
CA SER A 85 6.84 2.15 -3.54
C SER A 85 5.89 2.39 -4.70
N ARG A 86 4.81 3.09 -4.40
CA ARG A 86 3.78 3.38 -5.39
C ARG A 86 3.13 4.74 -5.15
N PHE A 87 2.70 5.34 -6.24
CA PHE A 87 1.88 6.53 -6.27
C PHE A 87 0.54 6.21 -6.94
N TYR A 88 -0.55 6.79 -6.47
CA TYR A 88 -1.83 6.73 -7.17
C TYR A 88 -2.50 8.10 -7.17
N ALA A 89 -3.28 8.36 -8.23
CA ALA A 89 -4.14 9.51 -8.33
C ALA A 89 -5.42 9.16 -9.07
N GLY A 90 -6.54 9.69 -8.60
CA GLY A 90 -7.84 9.42 -9.18
C GLY A 90 -8.86 10.52 -8.95
N VAL A 91 -10.00 10.32 -9.60
CA VAL A 91 -11.16 11.20 -9.51
C VAL A 91 -12.41 10.36 -9.26
N GLU A 92 -13.24 10.81 -8.31
CA GLU A 92 -14.58 10.29 -8.05
C GLU A 92 -15.60 11.35 -8.48
N TYR A 93 -16.63 10.93 -9.22
CA TYR A 93 -17.81 11.74 -9.49
C TYR A 93 -19.08 11.10 -8.91
N LYS A 94 -19.85 11.87 -8.13
CA LYS A 94 -21.07 11.41 -7.45
C LYS A 94 -22.34 11.92 -8.14
N PHE A 95 -23.00 11.10 -8.97
CA PHE A 95 -24.30 11.48 -9.53
C PHE A 95 -25.34 11.70 -8.45
N SER A 96 -25.37 10.80 -7.47
CA SER A 96 -26.28 10.79 -6.32
C SER A 96 -25.62 10.13 -5.11
N LYS A 97 -26.37 9.91 -4.03
CA LYS A 97 -25.87 9.15 -2.86
C LYS A 97 -25.54 7.68 -3.20
N TRP A 98 -26.19 7.11 -4.22
CA TRP A 98 -26.13 5.69 -4.60
C TRP A 98 -25.45 5.42 -5.94
N ALA A 99 -25.11 6.45 -6.73
CA ALA A 99 -24.48 6.29 -8.04
C ALA A 99 -23.21 7.12 -8.13
N ARG A 100 -22.07 6.45 -8.37
CA ARG A 100 -20.75 7.07 -8.49
C ARG A 100 -19.91 6.38 -9.55
N VAL A 101 -19.01 7.14 -10.16
CA VAL A 101 -17.98 6.63 -11.06
C VAL A 101 -16.61 7.09 -10.58
N PHE A 102 -15.59 6.29 -10.88
CA PHE A 102 -14.21 6.58 -10.56
C PHE A 102 -13.29 6.24 -11.73
N ALA A 103 -12.22 7.01 -11.85
CA ALA A 103 -11.09 6.74 -12.71
C ALA A 103 -9.80 6.97 -11.92
N GLU A 104 -8.84 6.07 -12.05
CA GLU A 104 -7.60 6.06 -11.28
C GLU A 104 -6.42 5.64 -12.16
N ALA A 105 -5.27 6.25 -11.90
CA ALA A 105 -3.98 5.80 -12.38
C ALA A 105 -3.07 5.50 -11.18
N GLY A 106 -2.36 4.38 -11.24
CA GLY A 106 -1.34 3.98 -10.29
C GLY A 106 0.00 3.80 -10.98
N TYR A 107 1.08 4.14 -10.30
CA TYR A 107 2.45 3.93 -10.73
C TYR A 107 3.23 3.25 -9.61
N THR A 108 3.75 2.05 -9.88
CA THR A 108 4.74 1.38 -9.03
C THR A 108 6.12 1.78 -9.52
N PHE A 109 6.96 2.26 -8.61
CA PHE A 109 8.34 2.61 -8.90
C PHE A 109 9.22 1.35 -8.83
N GLU A 110 10.36 1.39 -9.52
CA GLU A 110 11.42 0.39 -9.33
C GLU A 110 11.85 0.38 -7.85
N GLY A 111 11.96 -0.82 -7.30
CA GLY A 111 12.51 -1.12 -5.97
C GLY A 111 13.30 -2.41 -5.98
N THR A 112 13.70 -2.94 -4.83
CA THR A 112 14.59 -4.11 -4.73
C THR A 112 13.85 -5.32 -4.13
N ASP A 113 14.12 -6.54 -4.61
CA ASP A 113 13.72 -7.78 -3.95
C ASP A 113 14.82 -8.39 -3.05
N PHE A 114 14.46 -9.37 -2.22
CA PHE A 114 15.41 -10.04 -1.32
C PHE A 114 16.56 -10.78 -2.04
N ASP A 115 16.39 -11.10 -3.33
CA ASP A 115 17.39 -11.74 -4.18
C ASP A 115 18.34 -10.72 -4.84
N ASN A 116 18.27 -9.45 -4.44
CA ASN A 116 19.04 -8.34 -5.00
C ASN A 116 18.77 -8.16 -6.51
N LYS A 117 17.50 -8.29 -6.91
CA LYS A 117 17.02 -7.92 -8.24
C LYS A 117 16.16 -6.68 -8.15
N ASP A 118 16.35 -5.80 -9.12
CA ASP A 118 15.46 -4.66 -9.32
C ASP A 118 14.09 -5.18 -9.79
N THR A 119 13.03 -4.57 -9.27
CA THR A 119 11.64 -4.80 -9.67
C THR A 119 11.25 -3.79 -10.73
N ASP A 120 10.50 -4.22 -11.74
CA ASP A 120 10.12 -3.33 -12.84
C ASP A 120 9.11 -2.27 -12.38
N ASP A 121 9.22 -1.07 -12.96
CA ASP A 121 8.18 -0.06 -12.82
C ASP A 121 6.91 -0.45 -13.60
N ALA A 122 5.74 -0.06 -13.08
CA ALA A 122 4.47 -0.44 -13.68
C ALA A 122 3.44 0.68 -13.59
N THR A 123 2.76 0.93 -14.71
CA THR A 123 1.60 1.84 -14.75
C THR A 123 0.30 1.06 -14.89
N ASN A 124 -0.67 1.34 -14.02
CA ASN A 124 -1.98 0.71 -13.99
C ASN A 124 -3.09 1.75 -14.11
N PHE A 125 -4.16 1.42 -14.83
CA PHE A 125 -5.34 2.27 -14.95
C PHE A 125 -6.60 1.51 -14.54
N GLY A 126 -7.45 2.16 -13.75
CA GLY A 126 -8.72 1.63 -13.29
C GLY A 126 -9.88 2.55 -13.64
N VAL A 127 -10.99 1.98 -14.10
CA VAL A 127 -12.27 2.69 -14.21
C VAL A 127 -13.36 1.84 -13.58
N GLY A 128 -14.31 2.48 -12.91
CA GLY A 128 -15.42 1.74 -12.33
C GLY A 128 -16.64 2.57 -12.00
N ALA A 129 -17.72 1.87 -11.69
CA ALA A 129 -19.02 2.42 -11.37
C ALA A 129 -19.68 1.59 -10.27
N ARG A 130 -20.36 2.25 -9.33
CA ARG A 130 -21.12 1.60 -8.25
C ARG A 130 -22.32 2.43 -7.83
#